data_AF-A0A369LJK6-F1
#
_entry.id   AF-A0A369LJK6-F1
#
_cell.length_a   1.000
_cell.length_b   1.000
_cell.length_c   1.000
_cell.angle_alpha   90.00
_cell.angle_beta   90.00
_cell.angle_gamma   90.00
#
_symmetry.space_group_name_H-M   'P 1'
#
loop_
_entity.id
_entity.type
_entity.pdbx_description
1 polymer ?
#
loop_
_entity_poly.entity_id
_entity_poly.type
_entity_poly.pdbx_seq_one_letter_code
_entity_poly.pdbx_strand_id
1 'polypeptide(L)'
;MYCSHCGTENENTAKYCRNCGNALNASSYPDGAPSAFEQEIAASKGRQSVAQFLRAFQAHVAPQAKNYNDLGIHCAQMETLERQRADFERRMKSPALLVVGCVLTALGIGLIVSFVSYMQEHASEVSIIENPTFADYVDNIVALLFLGSPLIIGAILIAIFFIQKTRAPKNREKFDSQYAQAKAAAQTAAKEIRRNYETFPNHQLIAFKYANPWLLDALAHIVADGKANTLTQAIQYFENECYQQEMKGIANANLYATQETLERTKSIQRQLAYIGVTSTIGAIGAWRK
;
A
#
# COMPACT_ATOMS: atom_id res chain seq x y z
N MET A 1 -64.15 -24.07 22.81
CA MET A 1 -62.68 -23.98 22.61
C MET A 1 -62.21 -22.55 22.80
N TYR A 2 -60.98 -22.33 23.25
CA TYR A 2 -60.45 -20.96 23.47
C TYR A 2 -59.50 -20.58 22.34
N CYS A 3 -59.58 -19.33 21.85
CA CYS A 3 -58.68 -18.83 20.82
C CYS A 3 -57.26 -18.66 21.39
N SER A 4 -56.27 -19.29 20.77
CA SER A 4 -54.85 -19.20 21.16
C SER A 4 -54.25 -17.79 21.06
N HIS A 5 -54.87 -16.90 20.28
CA HIS A 5 -54.36 -15.54 20.04
C HIS A 5 -54.96 -14.48 20.98
N CYS A 6 -56.22 -14.63 21.41
CA CYS A 6 -56.90 -13.61 22.22
C CYS A 6 -57.64 -14.16 23.45
N GLY A 7 -57.61 -15.48 23.67
CA GLY A 7 -58.26 -16.13 24.81
C GLY A 7 -59.79 -16.15 24.78
N THR A 8 -60.44 -15.66 23.71
CA THR A 8 -61.90 -15.66 23.63
C THR A 8 -62.45 -17.08 23.49
N GLU A 9 -63.49 -17.41 24.27
CA GLU A 9 -64.22 -18.67 24.13
C GLU A 9 -65.08 -18.67 22.86
N ASN A 10 -65.00 -19.77 22.11
CA ASN A 10 -65.69 -20.01 20.86
C ASN A 10 -66.37 -21.39 20.88
N GLU A 11 -67.41 -21.56 20.06
CA GLU A 11 -68.06 -22.86 19.85
C GLU A 11 -67.05 -23.88 19.32
N ASN A 12 -67.21 -25.16 19.72
CA ASN A 12 -66.26 -26.22 19.37
C ASN A 12 -66.22 -26.55 17.86
N THR A 13 -67.18 -26.06 17.08
CA THR A 13 -67.26 -26.22 15.61
C THR A 13 -66.79 -24.97 14.84
N ALA A 14 -66.46 -23.88 15.53
CA ALA A 14 -66.08 -22.62 14.89
C ALA A 14 -64.71 -22.73 14.20
N LYS A 15 -64.64 -22.34 12.92
CA LYS A 15 -63.38 -22.33 12.15
C LYS A 15 -62.50 -21.11 12.46
N TYR A 16 -63.11 -19.98 12.84
CA TYR A 16 -62.45 -18.71 13.13
C TYR A 16 -62.96 -18.12 14.44
N CYS A 17 -62.11 -17.35 15.12
CA CYS A 17 -62.43 -16.70 16.38
C CYS A 17 -63.45 -15.59 16.14
N ARG A 18 -64.55 -15.62 16.89
CA ARG A 18 -65.63 -14.61 16.80
C ARG A 18 -65.19 -13.19 17.17
N ASN A 19 -64.07 -13.05 17.88
CA ASN A 19 -63.60 -11.75 18.37
C ASN A 19 -62.45 -11.18 17.54
N CYS A 20 -61.39 -11.97 17.28
CA CYS A 20 -60.22 -11.48 16.54
C CYS A 20 -60.10 -12.03 15.11
N GLY A 21 -61.04 -12.86 14.65
CA GLY A 21 -61.03 -13.46 13.32
C GLY A 21 -59.99 -14.57 13.09
N ASN A 22 -59.15 -14.89 14.09
CA ASN A 22 -58.06 -15.83 13.91
C ASN A 22 -58.52 -17.30 13.79
N ALA A 23 -57.89 -18.10 12.94
CA ALA A 23 -58.29 -19.49 12.72
C ALA A 23 -58.14 -20.33 14.00
N LEU A 24 -59.17 -21.11 14.34
CA LEU A 24 -59.25 -21.86 15.59
C LEU A 24 -58.75 -23.31 15.45
N ASN A 25 -58.87 -23.89 14.26
CA ASN A 25 -58.48 -25.26 13.94
C ASN A 25 -57.17 -25.36 13.14
N ALA A 26 -56.31 -24.35 13.24
CA ALA A 26 -54.95 -24.44 12.70
C ALA A 26 -54.06 -25.24 13.65
N SER A 27 -54.35 -26.53 13.83
CA SER A 27 -53.31 -27.50 14.18
C SER A 27 -52.47 -27.75 12.92
N SER A 28 -51.76 -26.71 12.52
CA SER A 28 -50.67 -26.79 11.57
C SER A 28 -49.62 -25.83 12.11
N TYR A 29 -48.83 -26.34 13.06
CA TYR A 29 -47.41 -26.05 12.97
C TYR A 29 -47.05 -26.32 11.51
N PRO A 30 -46.45 -25.38 10.76
CA PRO A 30 -46.16 -25.63 9.36
C PRO A 30 -45.19 -26.81 9.27
N ASP A 31 -45.73 -28.00 9.01
CA ASP A 31 -45.00 -29.18 8.56
C ASP A 31 -44.32 -28.79 7.25
N GLY A 32 -43.08 -28.33 7.34
CA GLY A 32 -42.34 -27.81 6.20
C GLY A 32 -41.20 -26.86 6.55
N ALA A 33 -41.15 -26.30 7.77
CA ALA A 33 -39.94 -25.63 8.23
C ALA A 33 -38.93 -26.68 8.73
N PRO A 34 -37.77 -26.87 8.08
CA PRO A 34 -36.77 -27.83 8.53
C PRO A 34 -36.36 -27.50 9.97
N SER A 35 -36.25 -28.53 10.80
CA SER A 35 -35.78 -28.39 12.18
C SER A 35 -34.40 -27.74 12.23
N ALA A 36 -34.05 -27.09 13.34
CA ALA A 36 -32.72 -26.47 13.51
C ALA A 36 -31.58 -27.48 13.25
N PHE A 37 -31.81 -28.77 13.56
CA PHE A 37 -30.87 -29.85 13.27
C PHE A 37 -30.75 -30.15 11.78
N GLU A 38 -31.86 -30.22 11.05
CA GLU A 38 -31.84 -30.42 9.58
C GLU A 38 -31.22 -29.22 8.86
N GLN A 39 -31.46 -28.00 9.37
CA GLN A 39 -30.81 -26.79 8.88
C GLN A 39 -29.29 -26.84 9.11
N GLU A 40 -28.82 -27.33 10.26
CA GLU A 40 -27.39 -27.49 10.55
C GLU A 40 -26.75 -28.59 9.69
N ILE A 41 -27.46 -29.69 9.41
CA ILE A 41 -27.00 -30.72 8.47
C ILE A 41 -26.86 -30.15 7.06
N ALA A 42 -27.85 -29.39 6.60
CA ALA A 42 -27.80 -28.74 5.29
C ALA A 42 -26.66 -27.71 5.21
N ALA A 43 -26.48 -26.89 6.25
CA ALA A 43 -25.37 -25.94 6.37
C ALA A 43 -24.02 -26.67 6.37
N SER A 44 -23.89 -27.78 7.09
CA SER A 44 -22.68 -28.61 7.12
C SER A 44 -22.31 -29.17 5.76
N LYS A 45 -23.29 -29.69 5.00
CA LYS A 45 -23.07 -30.13 3.61
C LYS A 45 -22.64 -28.97 2.71
N GLY A 46 -23.25 -27.80 2.88
CA GLY A 46 -22.86 -26.56 2.21
C GLY A 46 -21.40 -26.20 2.49
N ARG A 47 -21.00 -26.16 3.77
CA ARG A 47 -19.62 -25.89 4.20
C ARG A 47 -18.62 -26.87 3.59
N GLN A 48 -18.93 -28.17 3.58
CA GLN A 48 -18.06 -29.18 2.97
C GLN A 48 -17.86 -28.94 1.47
N SER A 49 -18.93 -28.64 0.73
CA SER A 49 -18.84 -28.35 -0.71
C SER A 49 -17.99 -27.10 -1.00
N VAL A 50 -18.18 -26.03 -0.23
CA VAL A 50 -17.42 -24.78 -0.37
C VAL A 50 -15.96 -25.00 0.01
N ALA A 51 -15.68 -25.70 1.12
CA ALA A 51 -14.31 -25.99 1.54
C ALA A 51 -13.57 -26.87 0.52
N GLN A 52 -14.25 -27.86 -0.06
CA GLN A 52 -13.68 -28.70 -1.11
C GLN A 52 -13.35 -27.88 -2.37
N PHE A 53 -14.27 -27.01 -2.80
CA PHE A 53 -14.05 -26.09 -3.91
C PHE A 53 -12.85 -25.17 -3.66
N LEU A 54 -12.78 -24.53 -2.48
CA LEU A 54 -11.70 -23.62 -2.12
C LEU A 54 -10.33 -24.32 -2.10
N ARG A 55 -10.25 -25.53 -1.52
CA ARG A 55 -9.01 -26.32 -1.51
C ARG A 55 -8.60 -26.79 -2.91
N ALA A 56 -9.56 -27.21 -3.74
CA ALA A 56 -9.26 -27.58 -5.12
C ALA A 56 -8.73 -26.38 -5.92
N PHE A 57 -9.32 -25.20 -5.72
CA PHE A 57 -8.84 -23.99 -6.37
C PHE A 57 -7.45 -23.59 -5.86
N GLN A 58 -7.24 -23.61 -4.54
CA GLN A 58 -5.95 -23.35 -3.91
C GLN A 58 -4.86 -24.27 -4.49
N ALA A 59 -5.12 -25.58 -4.57
CA ALA A 59 -4.18 -26.55 -5.14
C ALA A 59 -3.87 -26.27 -6.62
N HIS A 60 -4.86 -25.79 -7.39
CA HIS A 60 -4.68 -25.40 -8.79
C HIS A 60 -3.81 -24.15 -8.96
N VAL A 61 -3.95 -23.16 -8.08
CA VAL A 61 -3.16 -21.91 -8.15
C VAL A 61 -1.82 -21.98 -7.41
N ALA A 62 -1.63 -22.95 -6.50
CA ALA A 62 -0.41 -23.09 -5.70
C ALA A 62 0.89 -23.12 -6.53
N PRO A 63 0.96 -23.79 -7.71
CA PRO A 63 2.14 -23.75 -8.56
C PRO A 63 2.53 -22.34 -9.05
N GLN A 64 1.60 -21.37 -9.04
CA GLN A 64 1.83 -19.98 -9.42
C GLN A 64 2.39 -19.12 -8.27
N ALA A 65 2.65 -19.68 -7.09
CA ALA A 65 3.13 -18.93 -5.93
C ALA A 65 4.36 -18.07 -6.23
N LYS A 66 5.29 -18.59 -7.06
CA LYS A 66 6.46 -17.84 -7.53
C LYS A 66 6.04 -16.58 -8.31
N ASN A 67 5.12 -16.71 -9.26
CA ASN A 67 4.66 -15.59 -10.07
C ASN A 67 3.95 -14.53 -9.22
N TYR A 68 3.18 -14.94 -8.19
CA TYR A 68 2.60 -14.01 -7.24
C TYR A 68 3.67 -13.24 -6.44
N ASN A 69 4.73 -13.93 -6.02
CA ASN A 69 5.85 -13.29 -5.32
C ASN A 69 6.63 -12.33 -6.24
N ASP A 70 6.95 -12.76 -7.45
CA ASP A 70 7.66 -11.95 -8.45
C ASP A 70 6.83 -10.70 -8.81
N LEU A 71 5.52 -10.84 -8.96
CA LEU A 71 4.60 -9.71 -9.16
C LEU A 71 4.69 -8.71 -8.00
N GLY A 72 4.62 -9.19 -6.75
CA GLY A 72 4.72 -8.33 -5.56
C GLY A 72 6.06 -7.60 -5.46
N ILE A 73 7.17 -8.28 -5.76
CA ILE A 73 8.52 -7.68 -5.77
C ILE A 73 8.60 -6.57 -6.81
N HIS A 74 8.18 -6.83 -8.04
CA HIS A 74 8.28 -5.85 -9.12
C HIS A 74 7.37 -4.65 -8.91
N CYS A 75 6.17 -4.84 -8.37
CA CYS A 75 5.31 -3.72 -8.06
C CYS A 75 5.83 -2.88 -6.88
N ALA A 76 6.42 -3.50 -5.85
CA ALA A 76 7.10 -2.75 -4.78
C ALA A 76 8.33 -1.98 -5.29
N GLN A 77 9.06 -2.56 -6.24
CA GLN A 77 10.16 -1.90 -6.93
C GLN A 77 9.66 -0.68 -7.71
N MET A 78 8.56 -0.80 -8.45
CA MET A 78 7.95 0.31 -9.19
C MET A 78 7.54 1.45 -8.27
N GLU A 79 6.88 1.15 -7.13
CA GLU A 79 6.48 2.15 -6.14
C GLU A 79 7.70 2.88 -5.55
N THR A 80 8.77 2.14 -5.26
CA THR A 80 10.03 2.72 -4.77
C THR A 80 10.66 3.65 -5.82
N LEU A 81 10.68 3.24 -7.09
CA LEU A 81 11.20 4.04 -8.19
C LEU A 81 10.37 5.31 -8.42
N GLU A 82 9.04 5.24 -8.31
CA GLU A 82 8.16 6.40 -8.39
C GLU A 82 8.44 7.41 -7.27
N ARG A 83 8.62 6.94 -6.03
CA ARG A 83 9.01 7.80 -4.89
C ARG A 83 10.38 8.44 -5.11
N GLN A 84 11.38 7.65 -5.53
CA GLN A 84 12.72 8.16 -5.82
C GLN A 84 12.72 9.19 -6.95
N ARG A 85 11.92 8.96 -8.00
CA ARG A 85 11.74 9.91 -9.10
C ARG A 85 11.08 11.20 -8.62
N ALA A 86 10.03 11.10 -7.80
CA ALA A 86 9.35 12.27 -7.23
C ALA A 86 10.29 13.11 -6.35
N ASP A 87 11.05 12.46 -5.47
CA ASP A 87 12.06 13.11 -4.63
C ASP A 87 13.18 13.75 -5.45
N PHE A 88 13.63 13.05 -6.50
CA PHE A 88 14.62 13.58 -7.43
C PHE A 88 14.11 14.82 -8.16
N GLU A 89 12.90 14.80 -8.71
CA GLU A 89 12.28 15.97 -9.35
C GLU A 89 12.09 17.13 -8.37
N ARG A 90 11.72 16.82 -7.12
CA ARG A 90 11.62 17.83 -6.05
C ARG A 90 12.96 18.49 -5.77
N ARG A 91 14.05 17.71 -5.69
CA ARG A 91 15.42 18.24 -5.51
C ARG A 91 15.87 19.07 -6.71
N MET A 92 15.57 18.63 -7.93
CA MET A 92 15.95 19.33 -9.16
C MET A 92 15.22 20.66 -9.36
N LYS A 93 13.99 20.77 -8.87
CA LYS A 93 13.23 22.04 -8.90
C LYS A 93 13.70 23.04 -7.84
N SER A 94 14.33 22.57 -6.76
CA SER A 94 14.77 23.43 -5.67
C SER A 94 16.05 24.19 -6.03
N PRO A 95 16.04 25.54 -6.03
CA PRO A 95 17.26 26.32 -6.20
C PRO A 95 18.10 26.37 -4.91
N ALA A 96 17.68 25.71 -3.82
CA ALA A 96 18.29 25.86 -2.49
C ALA A 96 19.80 25.61 -2.49
N LEU A 97 20.28 24.58 -3.19
CA LEU A 97 21.70 24.24 -3.22
C LEU A 97 22.54 25.31 -3.94
N LEU A 98 21.98 25.92 -5.00
CA LEU A 98 22.59 27.06 -5.68
C LEU A 98 22.59 28.31 -4.79
N VAL A 99 21.47 28.60 -4.12
CA VAL A 99 21.33 29.77 -3.22
C VAL A 99 22.32 29.67 -2.05
N VAL A 100 22.37 28.53 -1.36
CA VAL A 100 23.32 28.30 -0.26
C VAL A 100 24.76 28.41 -0.76
N GLY A 101 25.07 27.84 -1.92
CA GLY A 101 26.38 27.96 -2.55
C GLY A 101 26.77 29.43 -2.80
N CYS A 102 25.87 30.22 -3.41
CA CYS A 102 26.10 31.65 -3.65
C CYS A 102 26.27 32.46 -2.35
N VAL A 103 25.45 32.17 -1.32
CA VAL A 103 25.53 32.84 -0.01
C VAL A 103 26.86 32.57 0.67
N LEU A 104 27.32 31.31 0.69
CA LEU A 104 28.61 30.95 1.28
C LEU A 104 29.79 31.57 0.52
N THR A 105 29.72 31.61 -0.80
CA THR A 105 30.73 32.29 -1.63
C THR A 105 30.78 33.78 -1.32
N ALA A 106 29.62 34.47 -1.26
CA ALA A 106 29.55 35.89 -0.93
C ALA A 106 30.07 36.18 0.49
N LEU A 107 29.73 35.32 1.46
CA LEU A 107 30.22 35.42 2.84
C LEU A 107 31.73 35.22 2.92
N GLY A 108 32.28 34.22 2.23
CA GLY A 108 33.72 33.99 2.15
C GLY A 108 34.47 35.19 1.55
N ILE A 109 33.95 35.76 0.46
CA ILE A 109 34.52 37.00 -0.14
C ILE A 109 34.47 38.15 0.87
N GLY A 110 33.33 38.36 1.54
CA GLY A 110 33.17 39.41 2.54
C GLY A 110 34.13 39.29 3.73
N LEU A 111 34.35 38.07 4.23
CA LEU A 111 35.30 37.79 5.30
C LEU A 111 36.74 38.08 4.88
N ILE A 112 37.14 37.66 3.67
CA ILE A 112 38.47 37.93 3.13
C ILE A 112 38.70 39.44 2.98
N VAL A 113 37.73 40.17 2.38
CA VAL A 113 37.82 41.63 2.21
C VAL A 113 37.92 42.33 3.58
N SER A 114 37.08 41.95 4.55
CA SER A 114 37.09 42.54 5.89
C SER A 114 38.41 42.29 6.62
N PHE A 115 38.96 41.08 6.50
CA PHE A 115 40.26 40.73 7.08
C PHE A 115 41.40 41.54 6.46
N VAL A 116 41.42 41.67 5.13
CA VAL A 116 42.44 42.48 4.42
C VAL A 116 42.34 43.95 4.83
N SER A 117 41.14 44.52 4.91
CA SER A 117 40.94 45.91 5.37
C SER A 117 41.41 46.10 6.81
N TYR A 118 41.09 45.17 7.71
CA TYR A 118 41.55 45.21 9.11
C TYR A 118 43.08 45.18 9.21
N MET A 119 43.73 44.28 8.47
CA MET A 119 45.19 44.17 8.44
C MET A 119 45.85 45.43 7.86
N GLN A 120 45.23 46.07 6.88
CA GLN A 120 45.75 47.30 6.28
C GLN A 120 45.67 48.50 7.24
N GLU A 121 44.59 48.60 8.03
CA GLU A 121 44.41 49.66 9.02
C GLU A 121 45.37 49.51 10.22
N HIS A 122 45.67 48.28 10.63
CA HIS A 122 46.58 47.99 11.76
C HIS A 122 48.03 47.73 11.33
N ALA A 123 48.35 47.87 10.04
CA ALA A 123 49.69 47.61 9.50
C ALA A 123 50.79 48.48 10.15
N SER A 124 50.44 49.67 10.66
CA SER A 124 51.36 50.56 11.37
C SER A 124 51.53 50.24 12.86
N GLU A 125 50.64 49.44 13.45
CA GLU A 125 50.66 49.06 14.87
C GLU A 125 51.21 47.65 15.11
N VAL A 126 51.29 46.83 14.07
CA VAL A 126 51.94 45.52 14.14
C VAL A 126 53.44 45.75 14.29
N SER A 127 53.94 45.60 15.52
CA SER A 127 55.37 45.48 15.80
C SER A 127 55.95 44.42 14.87
N ILE A 128 56.94 44.80 14.07
CA ILE A 128 57.73 43.85 13.26
C ILE A 128 58.26 42.81 14.23
N ILE A 129 57.72 41.59 14.20
CA ILE A 129 58.26 40.48 14.98
C ILE A 129 59.62 40.19 14.39
N GLU A 130 60.68 40.58 15.10
CA GLU A 130 62.06 40.58 14.59
C GLU A 130 62.60 39.15 14.35
N ASN A 131 61.85 38.10 14.70
CA ASN A 131 62.08 36.71 14.31
C ASN A 131 60.76 35.91 14.37
N PRO A 132 60.01 35.74 13.27
CA PRO A 132 58.78 34.95 13.28
C PRO A 132 59.08 33.48 13.57
N THR A 133 58.37 32.88 14.52
CA THR A 133 58.50 31.46 14.84
C THR A 133 57.64 30.61 13.90
N PHE A 134 57.92 29.31 13.81
CA PHE A 134 57.09 28.38 13.01
C PHE A 134 55.61 28.40 13.44
N ALA A 135 55.34 28.62 14.74
CA ALA A 135 53.98 28.75 15.27
C ALA A 135 53.23 29.96 14.68
N ASP A 136 53.89 31.10 14.52
CA ASP A 136 53.30 32.32 13.96
C ASP A 136 52.90 32.18 12.48
N TYR A 137 53.65 31.38 11.72
CA TYR A 137 53.29 31.03 10.34
C TYR A 137 52.10 30.07 10.29
N VAL A 138 52.06 29.09 11.18
CA VAL A 138 50.97 28.12 11.25
C VAL A 138 49.66 28.79 11.62
N ASP A 139 49.64 29.69 12.60
CA ASP A 139 48.42 30.39 13.03
C ASP A 139 47.85 31.30 11.92
N ASN A 140 48.72 31.99 11.17
CA ASN A 140 48.29 32.78 10.01
C ASN A 140 47.74 31.92 8.86
N ILE A 141 48.35 30.75 8.60
CA ILE A 141 47.84 29.80 7.60
C ILE A 141 46.49 29.21 8.04
N VAL A 142 46.34 28.87 9.32
CA VAL A 142 45.08 28.36 9.88
C VAL A 142 43.99 29.42 9.81
N ALA A 143 44.29 30.68 10.12
CA ALA A 143 43.35 31.79 9.98
C ALA A 143 42.91 32.00 8.51
N LEU A 144 43.84 31.94 7.56
CA LEU A 144 43.55 32.04 6.12
C LEU A 144 42.70 30.87 5.61
N LEU A 145 42.99 29.64 6.05
CA LEU A 145 42.21 28.46 5.70
C LEU A 145 40.79 28.53 6.31
N PHE A 146 40.67 29.02 7.54
CA PHE A 146 39.39 29.22 8.19
C PHE A 146 38.55 30.27 7.45
N LEU A 147 39.14 31.41 7.08
CA LEU A 147 38.45 32.49 6.34
C LEU A 147 38.11 32.10 4.89
N GLY A 148 38.94 31.28 4.25
CA GLY A 148 38.71 30.79 2.88
C GLY A 148 37.73 29.61 2.78
N SER A 149 37.46 28.92 3.89
CA SER A 149 36.63 27.71 3.90
C SER A 149 35.18 27.92 3.39
N PRO A 150 34.47 29.03 3.68
CA PRO A 150 33.13 29.26 3.13
C PRO A 150 33.14 29.44 1.60
N LEU A 151 34.20 30.05 1.06
CA LEU A 151 34.36 30.26 -0.37
C LEU A 151 34.56 28.94 -1.12
N ILE A 152 35.42 28.07 -0.59
CA ILE A 152 35.67 26.73 -1.15
C ILE A 152 34.39 25.89 -1.10
N ILE A 153 33.72 25.85 0.06
CA ILE A 153 32.46 25.10 0.22
C ILE A 153 31.37 25.64 -0.72
N GLY A 154 31.22 26.96 -0.81
CA GLY A 154 30.27 27.61 -1.70
C GLY A 154 30.49 27.24 -3.17
N ALA A 155 31.74 27.31 -3.64
CA ALA A 155 32.11 26.92 -5.01
C ALA A 155 31.83 25.44 -5.29
N ILE A 156 32.12 24.55 -4.34
CA ILE A 156 31.83 23.10 -4.45
C ILE A 156 30.32 22.86 -4.59
N LEU A 157 29.49 23.52 -3.78
CA LEU A 157 28.03 23.37 -3.86
C LEU A 157 27.49 23.83 -5.21
N ILE A 158 27.96 24.98 -5.72
CA ILE A 158 27.57 25.48 -7.05
C ILE A 158 27.96 24.47 -8.14
N ALA A 159 29.18 23.93 -8.09
CA ALA A 159 29.63 22.92 -9.05
C ALA A 159 28.77 21.66 -8.99
N ILE A 160 28.43 21.17 -7.78
CA ILE A 160 27.53 20.03 -7.58
C ILE A 160 26.16 20.30 -8.21
N PHE A 161 25.59 21.51 -8.04
CA PHE A 161 24.31 21.87 -8.64
C PHE A 161 24.32 21.75 -10.18
N PHE A 162 25.35 22.28 -10.83
CA PHE A 162 25.47 22.18 -12.29
C PHE A 162 25.74 20.75 -12.78
N ILE A 163 26.56 19.98 -12.06
CA ILE A 163 26.77 18.55 -12.36
C ILE A 163 25.47 17.76 -12.21
N GLN A 164 24.68 18.05 -11.18
CA GLN A 164 23.37 17.43 -10.97
C GLN A 164 22.42 17.78 -12.12
N LYS A 165 22.32 19.05 -12.51
CA LYS A 165 21.44 19.52 -13.58
C LYS A 165 21.81 18.95 -14.96
N THR A 166 23.11 18.82 -15.25
CA THR A 166 23.60 18.22 -16.51
C THR A 166 23.38 16.71 -16.55
N ARG A 167 23.50 16.00 -15.42
CA ARG A 167 23.22 14.56 -15.32
C ARG A 167 21.74 14.24 -15.16
N ALA A 168 20.89 15.24 -14.96
CA ALA A 168 19.46 15.05 -14.76
C ALA A 168 18.74 14.23 -15.85
N PRO A 169 18.93 14.49 -17.17
CA PRO A 169 18.29 13.69 -18.21
C PRO A 169 18.70 12.21 -18.14
N LYS A 170 19.99 11.93 -17.93
CA LYS A 170 20.51 10.56 -17.80
C LYS A 170 19.91 9.83 -16.59
N ASN A 171 19.75 10.53 -15.46
CA ASN A 171 19.12 9.96 -14.28
C ASN A 171 17.62 9.69 -14.50
N ARG A 172 16.90 10.58 -15.19
CA ARG A 172 15.49 10.37 -15.58
C ARG A 172 15.33 9.15 -16.46
N GLU A 173 16.14 9.03 -17.51
CA GLU A 173 16.15 7.88 -18.40
C GLU A 173 16.44 6.58 -17.65
N LYS A 174 17.37 6.60 -16.69
CA LYS A 174 17.63 5.46 -15.82
C LYS A 174 16.39 5.04 -15.01
N PHE A 175 15.68 5.98 -14.39
CA PHE A 175 14.44 5.68 -13.66
C PHE A 175 13.37 5.11 -14.58
N ASP A 176 13.16 5.73 -15.75
CA ASP A 176 12.15 5.30 -16.72
C ASP A 176 12.48 3.89 -17.28
N SER A 177 13.75 3.61 -17.55
CA SER A 177 14.23 2.29 -17.98
C SER A 177 14.01 1.21 -16.92
N GLN A 178 14.41 1.47 -15.67
CA GLN A 178 14.21 0.53 -14.55
C GLN A 178 12.72 0.28 -14.28
N TYR A 179 11.90 1.32 -14.36
CA TYR A 179 10.46 1.21 -14.20
C TYR A 179 9.83 0.38 -15.33
N ALA A 180 10.23 0.61 -16.58
CA ALA A 180 9.75 -0.16 -17.73
C ALA A 180 10.12 -1.64 -17.61
N GLN A 181 11.34 -1.95 -17.15
CA GLN A 181 11.78 -3.32 -16.91
C GLN A 181 10.95 -4.00 -15.81
N ALA A 182 10.76 -3.35 -14.66
CA ALA A 182 9.95 -3.89 -13.57
C ALA A 182 8.50 -4.08 -14.00
N LYS A 183 7.93 -3.12 -14.75
CA LYS A 183 6.58 -3.21 -15.30
C LYS A 183 6.42 -4.39 -16.27
N ALA A 184 7.37 -4.60 -17.18
CA ALA A 184 7.32 -5.72 -18.13
C ALA A 184 7.40 -7.09 -17.41
N ALA A 185 8.24 -7.20 -16.38
CA ALA A 185 8.35 -8.40 -15.57
C ALA A 185 7.05 -8.67 -14.77
N ALA A 186 6.49 -7.64 -14.13
CA ALA A 186 5.20 -7.71 -13.44
C ALA A 186 4.07 -8.14 -14.40
N GLN A 187 4.03 -7.59 -15.61
CA GLN A 187 3.04 -7.95 -16.63
C GLN A 187 3.15 -9.41 -17.07
N THR A 188 4.37 -9.93 -17.21
CA THR A 188 4.61 -11.34 -17.53
C THR A 188 4.06 -12.24 -16.43
N ALA A 189 4.41 -11.98 -15.17
CA ALA A 189 3.92 -12.74 -14.02
C ALA A 189 2.38 -12.67 -13.91
N ALA A 190 1.80 -11.47 -14.06
CA ALA A 190 0.35 -11.26 -14.00
C ALA A 190 -0.38 -12.03 -15.11
N LYS A 191 0.18 -12.11 -16.32
CA LYS A 191 -0.41 -12.86 -17.44
C LYS A 191 -0.43 -14.36 -17.15
N GLU A 192 0.62 -14.91 -16.58
CA GLU A 192 0.67 -16.33 -16.21
C GLU A 192 -0.32 -16.66 -15.10
N ILE A 193 -0.38 -15.82 -14.05
CA ILE A 193 -1.35 -15.95 -12.97
C ILE A 193 -2.78 -15.92 -13.51
N ARG A 194 -3.10 -14.93 -14.36
CA ARG A 194 -4.44 -14.78 -14.94
C ARG A 194 -4.81 -15.97 -15.81
N ARG A 195 -3.89 -16.44 -16.65
CA ARG A 195 -4.11 -17.62 -17.48
C ARG A 195 -4.39 -18.85 -16.63
N ASN A 196 -3.64 -19.07 -15.55
CA ASN A 196 -3.88 -20.17 -14.63
C ASN A 196 -5.24 -20.05 -13.91
N TYR A 197 -5.63 -18.84 -13.50
CA TYR A 197 -6.96 -18.59 -12.93
C TYR A 197 -8.08 -18.96 -13.92
N GLU A 198 -7.98 -18.52 -15.17
CA GLU A 198 -9.01 -18.75 -16.20
C GLU A 198 -9.15 -20.23 -16.59
N THR A 199 -8.11 -21.06 -16.38
CA THR A 199 -8.18 -22.50 -16.66
C THR A 199 -8.84 -23.32 -15.56
N PHE A 200 -9.08 -22.75 -14.38
CA PHE A 200 -9.78 -23.46 -13.32
C PHE A 200 -11.29 -23.56 -13.62
N PRO A 201 -11.91 -24.76 -13.53
CA PRO A 201 -13.35 -24.90 -13.67
C PRO A 201 -14.09 -24.09 -12.62
N ASN A 202 -15.14 -23.36 -13.02
CA ASN A 202 -15.92 -22.49 -12.13
C ASN A 202 -15.12 -21.35 -11.46
N HIS A 203 -14.00 -20.91 -12.04
CA HIS A 203 -13.23 -19.77 -11.54
C HIS A 203 -14.09 -18.52 -11.30
N GLN A 204 -15.16 -18.32 -12.09
CA GLN A 204 -16.08 -17.18 -11.99
C GLN A 204 -16.82 -17.08 -10.65
N LEU A 205 -16.87 -18.16 -9.86
CA LEU A 205 -17.47 -18.14 -8.53
C LEU A 205 -16.68 -17.27 -7.55
N ILE A 206 -15.38 -17.09 -7.78
CA ILE A 206 -14.50 -16.23 -6.97
C ILE A 206 -13.86 -15.19 -7.88
N ALA A 207 -14.13 -13.91 -7.64
CA ALA A 207 -13.46 -12.85 -8.39
C ALA A 207 -11.93 -12.96 -8.25
N PHE A 208 -11.20 -12.69 -9.34
CA PHE A 208 -9.74 -12.81 -9.42
C PHE A 208 -8.98 -12.18 -8.23
N LYS A 209 -9.47 -11.05 -7.68
CA LYS A 209 -8.88 -10.40 -6.51
C LYS A 209 -8.79 -11.28 -5.25
N TYR A 210 -9.63 -12.32 -5.15
CA TYR A 210 -9.61 -13.29 -4.05
C TYR A 210 -8.95 -14.62 -4.41
N ALA A 211 -8.48 -14.79 -5.65
CA ALA A 211 -8.00 -16.07 -6.17
C ALA A 211 -6.50 -16.33 -5.96
N ASN A 212 -5.85 -15.59 -5.06
CA ASN A 212 -4.47 -15.88 -4.70
C ASN A 212 -4.40 -17.05 -3.68
N PRO A 213 -3.29 -17.83 -3.66
CA PRO A 213 -3.22 -19.06 -2.87
C PRO A 213 -3.49 -18.86 -1.37
N TRP A 214 -2.94 -17.79 -0.79
CA TRP A 214 -3.07 -17.49 0.65
C TRP A 214 -4.47 -17.04 1.04
N LEU A 215 -5.16 -16.34 0.14
CA LEU A 215 -6.52 -15.87 0.39
C LEU A 215 -7.54 -16.99 0.23
N LEU A 216 -7.34 -17.87 -0.77
CA LEU A 216 -8.14 -19.09 -0.88
C LEU A 216 -8.00 -19.99 0.36
N ASP A 217 -6.79 -20.08 0.90
CA ASP A 217 -6.52 -20.76 2.18
C ASP A 217 -7.28 -20.11 3.34
N ALA A 218 -7.22 -18.79 3.47
CA ALA A 218 -7.93 -18.06 4.52
C ALA A 218 -9.45 -18.25 4.44
N LEU A 219 -10.03 -18.18 3.23
CA LEU A 219 -11.45 -18.45 3.01
C LEU A 219 -11.81 -19.89 3.38
N ALA A 220 -10.94 -20.86 3.07
CA ALA A 220 -11.17 -22.26 3.43
C ALA A 220 -11.20 -22.46 4.95
N HIS A 221 -10.34 -21.75 5.70
CA HIS A 221 -10.35 -21.76 7.16
C HIS A 221 -11.61 -21.12 7.76
N ILE A 222 -12.08 -19.98 7.22
CA ILE A 222 -13.32 -19.34 7.68
C ILE A 222 -14.51 -20.30 7.55
N VAL A 223 -14.60 -21.04 6.45
CA VAL A 223 -15.66 -22.04 6.22
C VAL A 223 -15.47 -23.26 7.12
N ALA A 224 -14.24 -23.74 7.29
CA ALA A 224 -13.93 -24.88 8.16
C ALA A 224 -14.24 -24.61 9.65
N ASP A 225 -14.01 -23.37 10.10
CA ASP A 225 -14.34 -22.90 11.45
C ASP A 225 -15.85 -22.74 11.70
N GLY A 226 -16.69 -22.93 10.68
CA GLY A 226 -18.14 -22.74 10.78
C GLY A 226 -18.58 -21.28 10.80
N LYS A 227 -17.68 -20.33 10.57
CA LYS A 227 -17.98 -18.89 10.56
C LYS A 227 -18.77 -18.46 9.32
N ALA A 228 -18.73 -19.25 8.25
CA ALA A 228 -19.48 -19.03 7.03
C ALA A 228 -20.00 -20.35 6.45
N ASN A 229 -21.25 -20.33 5.96
CA ASN A 229 -21.89 -21.49 5.32
C ASN A 229 -21.82 -21.42 3.79
N THR A 230 -21.54 -20.23 3.24
CA THR A 230 -21.42 -20.00 1.80
C THR A 230 -20.15 -19.24 1.48
N LEU A 231 -19.72 -19.32 0.23
CA LEU A 231 -18.56 -18.57 -0.27
C LEU A 231 -18.74 -17.05 -0.12
N THR A 232 -19.94 -16.53 -0.41
CA THR A 232 -20.25 -15.11 -0.24
C THR A 232 -20.11 -14.67 1.22
N GLN A 233 -20.61 -15.48 2.16
CA GLN A 233 -20.46 -15.20 3.59
C GLN A 233 -18.99 -15.23 4.02
N ALA A 234 -18.19 -16.17 3.48
CA ALA A 234 -16.76 -16.25 3.81
C ALA A 234 -16.01 -15.01 3.32
N ILE A 235 -16.30 -14.55 2.10
CA ILE A 235 -15.72 -13.31 1.55
C ILE A 235 -16.14 -12.09 2.38
N GLN A 236 -17.42 -11.97 2.71
CA GLN A 236 -17.92 -10.85 3.52
C GLN A 236 -17.31 -10.84 4.92
N TYR A 237 -17.16 -12.01 5.54
CA TYR A 237 -16.50 -12.17 6.83
C TYR A 237 -15.04 -11.73 6.76
N PHE A 238 -14.30 -12.21 5.75
CA PHE A 238 -12.91 -11.82 5.51
C PHE A 238 -12.76 -10.30 5.32
N GLU A 239 -13.60 -9.68 4.48
CA GLU A 239 -13.56 -8.24 4.25
C GLU A 239 -13.86 -7.43 5.51
N ASN A 240 -14.83 -7.88 6.32
CA ASN A 240 -15.13 -7.24 7.59
C ASN A 240 -13.96 -7.40 8.57
N GLU A 241 -13.31 -8.57 8.66
CA GLU A 241 -12.11 -8.72 9.47
C GLU A 241 -10.96 -7.82 9.00
N CYS A 242 -10.73 -7.71 7.69
CA CYS A 242 -9.74 -6.77 7.16
C CYS A 242 -10.06 -5.32 7.53
N TYR A 243 -11.34 -4.91 7.44
CA TYR A 243 -11.78 -3.58 7.83
C TYR A 243 -11.61 -3.34 9.34
N GLN A 244 -11.99 -4.31 10.18
CA GLN A 244 -11.83 -4.22 11.64
C GLN A 244 -10.36 -4.18 12.03
N GLN A 245 -9.50 -4.96 11.37
CA GLN A 245 -8.05 -4.89 11.57
C GLN A 245 -7.47 -3.55 11.10
N GLU A 246 -7.99 -2.97 10.03
CA GLU A 246 -7.61 -1.63 9.60
C GLU A 246 -8.02 -0.56 10.63
N MET A 247 -9.23 -0.64 11.18
CA MET A 247 -9.70 0.28 12.23
C MET A 247 -8.91 0.12 13.54
N LYS A 248 -8.63 -1.12 13.96
CA LYS A 248 -7.74 -1.40 15.09
C LYS A 248 -6.29 -0.97 14.79
N GLY A 249 -5.87 -1.10 13.54
CA GLY A 249 -4.59 -0.66 13.03
C GLY A 249 -4.45 0.86 13.05
N ILE A 250 -5.50 1.62 12.72
CA ILE A 250 -5.54 3.08 12.85
C ILE A 250 -5.48 3.49 14.32
N ALA A 251 -6.21 2.78 15.19
CA ALA A 251 -6.17 2.99 16.63
C ALA A 251 -4.78 2.68 17.23
N ASN A 252 -4.11 1.63 16.75
CA ASN A 252 -2.76 1.24 17.18
C ASN A 252 -1.63 2.02 16.46
N ALA A 253 -1.87 2.57 15.27
CA ALA A 253 -0.92 3.41 14.53
C ALA A 253 -0.73 4.78 15.19
N ASN A 254 -1.71 5.22 16.00
CA ASN A 254 -1.50 6.31 16.95
C ASN A 254 -0.54 5.96 18.09
N LEU A 255 -0.14 4.69 18.24
CA LEU A 255 0.79 4.23 19.27
C LEU A 255 2.20 3.97 18.75
N TYR A 256 2.50 3.11 17.76
CA TYR A 256 3.90 2.91 17.33
C TYR A 256 4.05 2.26 15.93
N ALA A 257 4.71 2.94 15.00
CA ALA A 257 5.95 2.51 14.30
C ALA A 257 6.15 1.09 13.68
N THR A 258 5.19 0.16 13.61
CA THR A 258 5.47 -1.24 13.17
C THR A 258 4.76 -1.63 11.86
N GLN A 259 5.28 -1.06 10.77
CA GLN A 259 4.67 -0.94 9.43
C GLN A 259 4.92 -2.08 8.42
N GLU A 260 5.77 -3.08 8.69
CA GLU A 260 6.42 -3.81 7.58
C GLU A 260 5.62 -4.99 6.97
N THR A 261 4.77 -5.66 7.74
CA THR A 261 4.05 -6.88 7.29
C THR A 261 2.66 -6.61 6.72
N LEU A 262 1.97 -5.56 7.17
CA LEU A 262 0.62 -5.21 6.70
C LEU A 262 0.63 -4.47 5.35
N GLU A 263 1.68 -3.69 5.06
CA GLU A 263 1.82 -3.01 3.76
C GLU A 263 2.03 -4.01 2.62
N ARG A 264 2.69 -5.16 2.86
CA ARG A 264 2.85 -6.22 1.83
C ARG A 264 1.51 -6.77 1.35
N THR A 265 0.54 -6.97 2.24
CA THR A 265 -0.77 -7.55 1.86
C THR A 265 -1.69 -6.52 1.21
N LYS A 266 -1.67 -5.27 1.69
CA LYS A 266 -2.46 -4.16 1.11
C LYS A 266 -1.92 -3.71 -0.25
N SER A 267 -0.60 -3.73 -0.48
CA SER A 267 -0.02 -3.37 -1.78
C SER A 267 -0.42 -4.39 -2.86
N ILE A 268 -0.43 -5.69 -2.53
CA ILE A 268 -0.86 -6.75 -3.45
C ILE A 268 -2.35 -6.61 -3.82
N GLN A 269 -3.24 -6.30 -2.88
CA GLN A 269 -4.66 -6.05 -3.19
C GLN A 269 -4.88 -4.81 -4.07
N ARG A 270 -4.15 -3.72 -3.84
CA ARG A 270 -4.19 -2.52 -4.70
C ARG A 270 -3.63 -2.80 -6.10
N GLN A 271 -2.60 -3.63 -6.21
CA GLN A 271 -2.01 -4.06 -7.47
C GLN A 271 -2.97 -4.94 -8.29
N LEU A 272 -3.70 -5.87 -7.64
CA LEU A 272 -4.73 -6.68 -8.31
C LEU A 272 -5.92 -5.83 -8.78
N ALA A 273 -6.31 -4.80 -8.03
CA ALA A 273 -7.33 -3.84 -8.46
C ALA A 273 -6.86 -3.01 -9.68
N TYR A 274 -5.60 -2.58 -9.71
CA TYR A 274 -5.01 -1.85 -10.83
C TYR A 274 -4.91 -2.70 -12.12
N ILE A 275 -4.62 -4.00 -12.00
CA ILE A 275 -4.60 -4.95 -13.13
C ILE A 275 -6.03 -5.25 -13.62
N GLY A 276 -7.01 -5.31 -12.71
CA GLY A 276 -8.43 -5.43 -13.05
C GLY A 276 -8.95 -4.26 -13.88
N VAL A 277 -8.59 -3.03 -13.50
CA VAL A 277 -8.98 -1.79 -14.20
C VAL A 277 -8.22 -1.61 -15.52
N THR A 278 -6.94 -1.99 -15.61
CA THR A 278 -6.17 -1.86 -16.86
C THR A 278 -6.54 -2.93 -17.91
N SER A 279 -7.10 -4.07 -17.49
CA SER A 279 -7.61 -5.09 -18.42
C SER A 279 -8.99 -4.78 -19.04
N THR A 280 -9.68 -3.74 -18.56
CA THR A 280 -10.98 -3.30 -19.09
C THR A 280 -10.88 -2.05 -19.99
N ILE A 281 -9.71 -1.43 -20.10
CA ILE A 281 -9.49 -0.25 -20.97
C ILE A 281 -9.35 -0.65 -22.47
N GLY A 282 -9.36 -1.95 -22.80
CA GLY A 282 -9.50 -2.42 -24.18
C GLY A 282 -10.93 -2.37 -24.75
N ALA A 283 -11.95 -2.05 -23.95
CA ALA A 283 -13.36 -2.13 -24.35
C ALA A 283 -14.14 -0.80 -24.28
N ILE A 284 -13.53 0.31 -23.87
CA ILE A 284 -14.17 1.65 -23.87
C ILE A 284 -13.59 2.50 -25.00
N GLY A 285 -13.74 1.98 -26.23
CA GLY A 285 -13.49 2.71 -27.48
C GLY A 285 -14.62 2.57 -28.50
N ALA A 286 -15.70 1.83 -28.17
CA ALA A 286 -16.79 1.50 -29.09
C ALA A 286 -18.12 2.19 -28.77
N TRP A 287 -18.11 3.25 -27.94
CA TRP A 287 -19.30 4.08 -27.68
C TRP A 287 -18.95 5.57 -27.70
N ARG A 288 -18.56 6.06 -28.87
CA ARG A 288 -18.92 7.39 -29.35
C ARG A 288 -19.28 7.28 -30.83
N LYS A 289 -20.55 7.54 -31.13
CA LYS A 289 -20.94 8.17 -32.40
C LYS A 289 -20.20 9.49 -32.55
#